data_AF-A0A2V6J706-F1
#
_entry.id   AF-A0A2V6J706-F1
#
_cell.length_a   1.000
_cell.length_b   1.000
_cell.length_c   1.000
_cell.angle_alpha   90.00
_cell.angle_beta   90.00
_cell.angle_gamma   90.00
#
_symmetry.space_group_name_H-M   'P 1'
#
loop_
_entity.id
_entity.type
_entity.pdbx_description
1 polymer ?
#
loop_
_entity_poly.entity_id
_entity_poly.type
_entity_poly.pdbx_seq_one_letter_code
_entity_poly.pdbx_strand_id
1 'polypeptide(L)'
;MKSGHIGRQGFTLIEMLLAVSVGSLMLAAIVAASVCLQKSFNAVDDYFDSHLQQVRIVDYLSRDVKRAYMVTSSTSPQTVTCILPNYLVDNGSNQPTRAAPTLSLVGNKIVANYQATTVNNVTITQGSANISCPGLTLISTHFTSSNVGQPIIGTGIPAGTTVQSVSGCVLGNCSQAIMSNAGSATNHCATVTLGSLTNVVYSVVNQTIRRRENGAITNVAASADNLIPATSNIELLNTEFIQSTVTFLPIFAKGNPGFYNDERAGTTVFSLSYLRNRRRGDG
;
A
#
# COMPACT_ATOMS: atom_id res chain seq x y z
N MET A 1 -69.34 -6.95 61.88
CA MET A 1 -68.34 -6.86 60.81
C MET A 1 -67.52 -8.14 60.82
N LYS A 2 -67.59 -8.93 59.75
CA LYS A 2 -67.00 -10.27 59.65
C LYS A 2 -65.51 -10.11 59.30
N SER A 3 -64.63 -10.36 60.27
CA SER A 3 -63.18 -10.38 60.02
C SER A 3 -62.85 -11.59 59.15
N GLY A 4 -62.51 -11.36 57.89
CA GLY A 4 -62.02 -12.40 57.00
C GLY A 4 -60.61 -12.80 57.42
N HIS A 5 -60.48 -13.94 58.09
CA HIS A 5 -59.17 -14.55 58.32
C HIS A 5 -58.57 -14.96 56.97
N ILE A 6 -57.57 -14.21 56.53
CA ILE A 6 -56.66 -14.63 55.47
C ILE A 6 -55.84 -15.77 56.07
N GLY A 7 -56.18 -17.01 55.70
CA GLY A 7 -55.47 -18.20 56.13
C GLY A 7 -54.01 -18.11 55.67
N ARG A 8 -53.09 -17.99 56.63
CA ARG A 8 -51.65 -18.20 56.39
C ARG A 8 -51.42 -19.69 56.19
N GLN A 9 -51.50 -20.15 54.94
CA GLN A 9 -51.09 -21.50 54.55
C GLN A 9 -49.58 -21.47 54.24
N GLY A 10 -48.81 -22.34 54.88
CA GLY A 10 -47.40 -22.56 54.54
C GLY A 10 -47.30 -23.35 53.23
N PHE A 11 -46.32 -23.03 52.39
CA PHE A 11 -46.08 -23.73 51.13
C PHE A 11 -45.76 -25.20 51.36
N THR A 12 -46.30 -26.07 50.50
CA THR A 12 -45.99 -27.50 50.53
C THR A 12 -44.59 -27.77 49.99
N LEU A 13 -43.98 -28.87 50.43
CA LEU A 13 -42.61 -29.26 50.01
C LEU A 13 -42.49 -29.46 48.49
N ILE A 14 -43.58 -29.90 47.85
CA ILE A 14 -43.66 -30.07 46.39
C ILE A 14 -43.68 -28.73 45.66
N GLU A 15 -44.39 -27.71 46.16
CA GLU A 15 -44.42 -26.37 45.56
C GLU A 15 -43.07 -25.67 45.68
N MET A 16 -42.37 -25.84 46.81
CA MET A 16 -41.00 -25.37 46.99
C MET A 16 -40.02 -26.04 46.01
N LEU A 17 -40.09 -27.38 45.84
CA LEU A 17 -39.24 -28.10 44.89
C LEU A 17 -39.49 -27.65 43.43
N LEU A 18 -40.75 -27.47 43.05
CA LEU A 18 -41.12 -27.04 41.71
C LEU A 18 -40.64 -25.60 41.45
N ALA A 19 -40.83 -24.70 42.41
CA ALA A 19 -40.32 -23.32 42.33
C ALA A 19 -38.79 -23.25 42.21
N VAL A 20 -38.06 -24.04 43.00
CA VAL A 20 -36.58 -24.10 42.93
C VAL A 20 -36.10 -24.69 41.60
N SER A 21 -36.79 -25.70 41.07
CA SER A 21 -36.43 -26.30 39.77
C SER A 21 -36.59 -25.35 38.59
N VAL A 22 -37.68 -24.56 38.59
CA VAL A 22 -37.91 -23.54 37.56
C VAL A 22 -36.93 -22.38 37.72
N GLY A 23 -36.65 -21.96 38.96
CA GLY A 23 -35.66 -20.93 39.26
C GLY A 23 -34.24 -21.30 38.83
N SER A 24 -33.81 -22.54 39.05
CA SER A 24 -32.48 -23.01 38.65
C SER A 24 -32.32 -23.12 37.13
N LEU A 25 -33.36 -23.56 36.41
CA LEU A 25 -33.39 -23.56 34.95
C LEU A 25 -33.30 -22.14 34.37
N MET A 26 -34.02 -21.17 34.96
CA MET A 26 -33.90 -19.77 34.55
C MET A 26 -32.49 -19.21 34.80
N LEU A 27 -31.90 -19.49 35.95
CA LEU A 27 -30.55 -19.04 36.27
C LEU A 27 -29.51 -19.65 35.31
N ALA A 28 -29.64 -20.94 35.00
CA ALA A 28 -28.79 -21.63 34.03
C ALA A 28 -28.92 -21.01 32.63
N ALA A 29 -30.14 -20.68 32.19
CA ALA A 29 -30.39 -20.01 30.92
C ALA A 29 -29.76 -18.61 30.87
N ILE A 30 -29.84 -17.83 31.95
CA ILE A 30 -29.23 -16.48 32.04
C ILE A 30 -27.70 -16.57 31.98
N VAL A 31 -27.09 -17.52 32.69
CA VAL A 31 -25.63 -17.73 32.65
C VAL A 31 -25.19 -18.15 31.26
N ALA A 32 -25.91 -19.09 30.62
CA ALA A 32 -25.62 -19.50 29.25
C ALA A 32 -25.74 -18.32 28.27
N ALA A 33 -26.81 -17.52 28.37
CA ALA A 33 -27.01 -16.33 27.56
C ALA A 33 -25.88 -15.29 27.78
N SER A 34 -25.45 -15.07 29.03
CA SER A 34 -24.34 -14.16 29.36
C SER A 34 -23.03 -14.61 28.72
N VAL A 35 -22.69 -15.90 28.80
CA VAL A 35 -21.47 -16.45 28.17
C VAL A 35 -21.54 -16.33 26.65
N CYS A 36 -22.70 -16.57 26.05
CA CYS A 36 -22.90 -16.39 24.60
C CYS A 36 -22.73 -14.94 24.18
N LEU A 37 -23.29 -13.98 24.94
CA LEU A 37 -23.13 -12.55 24.65
C LEU A 37 -21.69 -12.08 24.80
N GLN A 38 -20.97 -12.52 25.84
CA GLN A 38 -19.55 -12.19 26.02
C GLN A 38 -18.71 -12.68 24.83
N LYS A 39 -18.95 -13.90 24.36
CA LYS A 39 -18.28 -14.43 23.15
C LYS A 39 -18.64 -13.63 21.91
N SER A 40 -19.91 -13.22 21.78
CA SER A 40 -20.36 -12.42 20.65
C SER A 40 -19.70 -11.03 20.64
N PHE A 41 -19.59 -10.36 21.78
CA PHE A 41 -18.93 -9.04 21.85
C PHE A 41 -17.43 -9.15 21.56
N ASN A 42 -16.75 -10.15 22.11
CA ASN A 42 -15.34 -10.37 21.80
C ASN A 42 -15.11 -10.62 20.30
N ALA A 43 -15.97 -11.42 19.65
CA ALA A 43 -15.87 -11.66 18.22
C ALA A 43 -16.13 -10.38 17.39
N VAL A 44 -17.04 -9.51 17.84
CA VAL A 44 -17.32 -8.22 17.21
C VAL A 44 -16.14 -7.26 17.35
N ASP A 45 -15.50 -7.20 18.53
CA ASP A 45 -14.31 -6.39 18.76
C ASP A 45 -13.14 -6.84 17.86
N ASP A 46 -12.90 -8.15 17.78
CA ASP A 46 -11.87 -8.74 16.90
C ASP A 46 -12.17 -8.45 15.41
N TYR A 47 -13.44 -8.50 15.01
CA TYR A 47 -13.85 -8.15 13.65
C TYR A 47 -13.53 -6.69 13.34
N PHE A 48 -13.91 -5.75 14.21
CA PHE A 48 -13.64 -4.34 13.98
C PHE A 48 -12.16 -4.00 13.97
N ASP A 49 -11.34 -4.60 14.84
CA ASP A 49 -9.89 -4.40 14.80
C ASP A 49 -9.30 -4.85 13.45
N SER A 50 -9.68 -6.05 12.98
CA SER A 50 -9.23 -6.55 11.68
C SER A 50 -9.70 -5.66 10.51
N HIS A 51 -10.94 -5.18 10.55
CA HIS A 51 -11.52 -4.36 9.50
C HIS A 51 -10.89 -2.96 9.44
N LEU A 52 -10.61 -2.34 10.60
CA LEU A 52 -9.91 -1.06 10.65
C LEU A 52 -8.48 -1.17 10.12
N GLN A 53 -7.80 -2.28 10.38
CA GLN A 53 -6.47 -2.55 9.82
C GLN A 53 -6.52 -2.73 8.30
N GLN A 54 -7.55 -3.38 7.74
CA GLN A 54 -7.80 -3.48 6.30
C GLN A 54 -7.97 -2.12 5.63
N VAL A 55 -8.85 -1.28 6.18
CA VAL A 55 -9.10 0.06 5.63
C VAL A 55 -7.83 0.91 5.70
N ARG A 56 -7.08 0.81 6.80
CA ARG A 56 -5.80 1.51 6.96
C ARG A 56 -4.80 1.13 5.87
N ILE A 57 -4.54 -0.16 5.65
CA ILE A 57 -3.55 -0.55 4.63
C ILE A 57 -3.98 -0.10 3.23
N VAL A 58 -5.27 -0.18 2.91
CA VAL A 58 -5.81 0.29 1.62
C VAL A 58 -5.61 1.79 1.46
N ASP A 59 -5.85 2.59 2.50
CA ASP A 59 -5.62 4.04 2.44
C ASP A 59 -4.12 4.37 2.25
N TYR A 60 -3.24 3.76 3.05
CA TYR A 60 -1.78 3.93 2.93
C TYR A 60 -1.27 3.57 1.53
N LEU A 61 -1.66 2.39 1.04
CA LEU A 61 -1.25 1.92 -0.27
C LEU A 61 -1.83 2.81 -1.37
N SER A 62 -3.13 3.11 -1.34
CA SER A 62 -3.76 3.94 -2.37
C SER A 62 -3.19 5.35 -2.43
N ARG A 63 -2.89 5.95 -1.27
CA ARG A 63 -2.23 7.26 -1.16
C ARG A 63 -0.86 7.22 -1.78
N ASP A 64 -0.07 6.20 -1.47
CA ASP A 64 1.30 6.08 -1.95
C ASP A 64 1.33 5.75 -3.45
N VAL A 65 0.42 4.92 -3.95
CA VAL A 65 0.23 4.65 -5.39
C VAL A 65 -0.16 5.93 -6.15
N LYS A 66 -1.12 6.72 -5.63
CA LYS A 66 -1.54 7.97 -6.28
C LYS A 66 -0.40 9.00 -6.37
N ARG A 67 0.52 8.97 -5.42
CA ARG A 67 1.70 9.84 -5.36
C ARG A 67 2.91 9.26 -6.09
N ALA A 68 2.95 7.95 -6.30
CA ALA A 68 4.08 7.30 -6.93
C ALA A 68 4.20 7.69 -8.40
N TYR A 69 5.43 7.78 -8.86
CA TYR A 69 5.74 7.83 -10.29
C TYR A 69 5.64 6.45 -10.95
N MET A 70 5.93 5.42 -10.17
CA MET A 70 5.93 4.02 -10.58
C MET A 70 5.62 3.15 -9.38
N VAL A 71 4.96 2.03 -9.62
CA VAL A 71 4.90 0.95 -8.64
C VAL A 71 5.21 -0.36 -9.33
N THR A 72 5.96 -1.20 -8.63
CA THR A 72 6.27 -2.57 -9.04
C THR A 72 5.77 -3.53 -7.98
N SER A 73 5.25 -4.68 -8.41
CA SER A 73 4.98 -5.80 -7.51
C SER A 73 6.02 -6.89 -7.74
N SER A 74 6.39 -7.60 -6.69
CA SER A 74 7.20 -8.82 -6.81
C SER A 74 6.39 -9.93 -7.49
N THR A 75 7.08 -10.88 -8.12
CA THR A 75 6.53 -12.17 -8.58
C THR A 75 5.93 -13.00 -7.45
N SER A 76 6.21 -12.64 -6.19
CA SER A 76 5.51 -13.14 -5.00
C SER A 76 4.44 -12.14 -4.56
N PRO A 77 3.21 -12.57 -4.19
CA PRO A 77 2.08 -11.70 -3.79
C PRO A 77 2.27 -10.95 -2.47
N GLN A 78 3.51 -10.82 -2.02
CA GLN A 78 3.89 -10.36 -0.68
C GLN A 78 4.64 -9.04 -0.69
N THR A 79 5.04 -8.50 -1.84
CA THR A 79 5.82 -7.25 -1.89
C THR A 79 5.32 -6.30 -2.98
N VAL A 80 5.03 -5.06 -2.58
CA VAL A 80 4.74 -3.93 -3.46
C VAL A 80 5.77 -2.83 -3.20
N THR A 81 6.40 -2.34 -4.25
CA THR A 81 7.41 -1.29 -4.21
C THR A 81 6.91 -0.07 -4.95
N CYS A 82 6.57 0.98 -4.21
CA CYS A 82 6.16 2.27 -4.74
C CYS A 82 7.35 3.23 -4.76
N ILE A 83 7.53 3.90 -5.89
CA ILE A 83 8.58 4.88 -6.10
C ILE A 83 7.93 6.27 -6.06
N LEU A 84 8.12 7.00 -4.95
CA LEU A 84 7.48 8.29 -4.69
C LEU A 84 8.44 9.46 -4.87
N PRO A 85 7.96 10.66 -5.26
CA PRO A 85 8.76 11.88 -5.18
C PRO A 85 9.21 12.13 -3.74
N ASN A 86 10.43 12.63 -3.56
CA ASN A 86 10.89 13.03 -2.25
C ASN A 86 10.29 14.39 -1.85
N TYR A 87 9.22 14.33 -1.06
CA TYR A 87 8.52 15.51 -0.54
C TYR A 87 9.23 16.17 0.64
N LEU A 88 10.30 15.57 1.17
CA LEU A 88 10.97 16.00 2.38
C LEU A 88 12.45 16.26 2.09
N VAL A 89 12.90 17.49 2.33
CA VAL A 89 14.31 17.84 2.25
C VAL A 89 14.88 17.96 3.65
N ASP A 90 16.01 17.29 3.86
CA ASP A 90 16.83 17.52 5.03
C ASP A 90 17.61 18.82 4.82
N ASN A 91 17.25 19.85 5.56
CA ASN A 91 17.93 21.15 5.53
C ASN A 91 19.04 21.23 6.59
N GLY A 92 19.50 20.10 7.12
CA GLY A 92 20.47 20.05 8.22
C GLY A 92 19.84 20.38 9.59
N SER A 93 18.51 20.39 9.67
CA SER A 93 17.74 20.45 10.90
C SER A 93 17.21 19.07 11.24
N ASN A 94 17.15 18.70 12.53
CA ASN A 94 16.55 17.44 13.02
C ASN A 94 15.08 17.23 12.62
N GLN A 95 14.48 18.20 11.92
CA GLN A 95 13.15 18.12 11.35
C GLN A 95 13.23 18.33 9.83
N PRO A 96 12.83 17.34 9.01
CA PRO A 96 12.77 17.50 7.57
C PRO A 96 11.72 18.54 7.19
N THR A 97 12.04 19.39 6.21
CA THR A 97 11.12 20.42 5.71
C THR A 97 10.50 19.97 4.40
N ARG A 98 9.36 20.57 4.04
CA ARG A 98 8.67 20.22 2.80
C ARG A 98 9.45 20.72 1.60
N ALA A 99 9.77 19.82 0.67
CA ALA A 99 10.40 20.15 -0.60
C ALA A 99 9.52 21.13 -1.39
N ALA A 100 10.11 22.25 -1.81
CA ALA A 100 9.47 23.13 -2.79
C ALA A 100 9.48 22.43 -4.15
N PRO A 101 8.35 22.40 -4.89
CA PRO A 101 8.35 21.81 -6.21
C PRO A 101 9.14 22.68 -7.18
N THR A 102 9.97 22.05 -8.01
CA THR A 102 10.46 22.66 -9.24
C THR A 102 9.42 22.44 -10.33
N LEU A 103 9.02 23.52 -11.00
CA LEU A 103 8.07 23.45 -12.11
C LEU A 103 8.87 23.41 -13.41
N SER A 104 8.64 22.38 -14.22
CA SER A 104 9.21 22.25 -15.55
C SER A 104 8.11 22.20 -16.58
N LEU A 105 8.34 22.85 -17.72
CA LEU A 105 7.45 22.75 -18.87
C LEU A 105 7.91 21.57 -19.72
N VAL A 106 7.07 20.54 -19.81
CA VAL A 106 7.30 19.36 -20.64
C VAL A 106 6.26 19.39 -21.76
N GLY A 107 6.70 19.74 -22.97
CA GLY A 107 5.79 20.08 -24.06
C GLY A 107 4.86 21.24 -23.68
N ASN A 108 3.54 21.02 -23.74
CA ASN A 108 2.51 22.01 -23.37
C ASN A 108 2.00 21.84 -21.92
N LYS A 109 2.65 21.04 -21.08
CA LYS A 109 2.19 20.72 -19.72
C LYS A 109 3.20 21.19 -18.66
N ILE A 110 2.68 21.60 -17.50
CA ILE A 110 3.50 21.92 -16.33
C ILE A 110 3.62 20.66 -15.47
N VAL A 111 4.86 20.20 -15.30
CA VAL A 111 5.22 19.08 -14.41
C VAL A 111 5.83 19.67 -13.15
N ALA A 112 5.29 19.28 -11.99
CA ALA A 112 5.85 19.63 -10.69
C ALA A 112 6.71 18.48 -10.16
N ASN A 113 8.00 18.72 -10.01
CA ASN A 113 8.97 17.76 -9.52
C ASN A 113 9.40 18.13 -8.11
N TYR A 114 9.58 17.11 -7.26
CA TYR A 114 10.03 17.30 -5.89
C TYR A 114 11.37 16.60 -5.76
N GLN A 115 12.46 17.38 -5.77
CA GLN A 115 13.84 16.89 -5.74
C GLN A 115 14.24 15.96 -6.91
N ALA A 116 13.40 15.85 -7.93
CA ALA A 116 13.66 15.11 -9.17
C ALA A 116 14.06 16.08 -10.29
N THR A 117 14.91 15.60 -11.20
CA THR A 117 15.40 16.30 -12.39
C THR A 117 14.74 15.70 -13.62
N THR A 118 14.29 16.54 -14.55
CA THR A 118 13.73 16.09 -15.83
C THR A 118 14.71 16.35 -16.95
N VAL A 119 14.99 15.35 -17.78
CA VAL A 119 15.82 15.44 -18.99
C VAL A 119 14.91 15.31 -20.19
N ASN A 120 14.94 16.34 -21.04
CA ASN A 120 14.09 16.44 -22.22
C ASN A 120 14.85 15.99 -23.46
N ASN A 121 14.10 15.73 -24.53
CA ASN A 121 14.64 15.37 -25.85
C ASN A 121 15.52 14.11 -25.85
N VAL A 122 15.17 13.12 -25.04
CA VAL A 122 15.90 11.86 -24.92
C VAL A 122 15.50 10.91 -26.06
N THR A 123 16.49 10.31 -26.70
CA THR A 123 16.32 9.18 -27.60
C THR A 123 16.52 7.88 -26.84
N ILE A 124 15.47 7.07 -26.83
CA ILE A 124 15.46 5.71 -26.25
C ILE A 124 15.34 4.75 -27.43
N THR A 125 16.15 3.69 -27.45
CA THR A 125 16.10 2.66 -28.49
C THR A 125 15.68 1.34 -27.87
N GLN A 126 14.70 0.67 -28.50
CA GLN A 126 14.26 -0.65 -28.05
C GLN A 126 15.43 -1.64 -28.03
N GLY A 127 15.54 -2.42 -26.95
CA GLY A 127 16.60 -3.42 -26.79
C GLY A 127 17.98 -2.83 -26.43
N SER A 128 18.11 -1.52 -26.28
CA SER A 128 19.35 -0.85 -25.87
C SER A 128 19.23 -0.24 -24.47
N ALA A 129 20.27 -0.38 -23.66
CA ALA A 129 20.40 0.31 -22.37
C ALA A 129 20.91 1.76 -22.53
N ASN A 130 21.39 2.13 -23.71
CA ASN A 130 21.95 3.45 -23.96
C ASN A 130 20.83 4.44 -24.28
N ILE A 131 20.83 5.56 -23.57
CA ILE A 131 19.97 6.71 -23.85
C ILE A 131 20.83 7.93 -24.14
N SER A 132 20.37 8.77 -25.06
CA SER A 132 21.09 9.98 -25.44
C SER A 132 20.14 11.16 -25.52
N CYS A 133 20.62 12.35 -25.17
CA CYS A 133 19.90 13.60 -25.36
C CYS A 133 20.71 14.47 -26.34
N PRO A 134 20.42 14.40 -27.66
CA PRO A 134 21.14 15.19 -28.65
C PRO A 134 20.93 16.68 -28.43
N GLY A 135 22.05 17.42 -28.36
CA GLY A 135 22.09 18.88 -28.32
C GLY A 135 22.56 19.46 -26.97
N LEU A 136 23.87 19.69 -26.83
CA LEU A 136 24.49 20.38 -25.68
C LEU A 136 24.25 21.90 -25.68
N THR A 137 23.02 22.34 -25.95
CA THR A 137 22.66 23.75 -25.84
C THR A 137 22.30 24.08 -24.40
N LEU A 138 22.55 25.33 -23.98
CA LEU A 138 22.28 25.88 -22.63
C LEU A 138 20.79 25.84 -22.21
N ILE A 139 19.91 25.37 -23.08
CA ILE A 139 18.44 25.39 -22.93
C ILE A 139 17.87 23.98 -22.78
N SER A 140 18.66 22.93 -23.03
CA SER A 140 18.24 21.54 -22.82
C SER A 140 18.67 21.07 -21.43
N THR A 141 17.78 20.36 -20.74
CA THR A 141 18.14 19.64 -19.52
C THR A 141 18.96 18.39 -19.89
N HIS A 142 20.01 18.09 -19.11
CA HIS A 142 21.01 17.05 -19.41
C HIS A 142 21.19 16.10 -18.23
N PHE A 143 21.81 14.95 -18.48
CA PHE A 143 22.28 14.09 -17.41
C PHE A 143 23.47 14.74 -16.69
N THR A 144 23.68 14.42 -15.43
CA THR A 144 24.83 14.85 -14.64
C THR A 144 25.41 13.67 -13.87
N SER A 145 26.63 13.81 -13.35
CA SER A 145 27.27 12.75 -12.55
C SER A 145 26.47 12.39 -11.29
N SER A 146 25.65 13.31 -10.76
CA SER A 146 24.77 13.04 -9.62
C SER A 146 23.55 12.18 -9.96
N ASN A 147 23.27 11.95 -11.25
CA ASN A 147 22.19 11.05 -11.67
C ASN A 147 22.59 9.57 -11.59
N VAL A 148 23.88 9.24 -11.48
CA VAL A 148 24.32 7.84 -11.34
C VAL A 148 23.74 7.23 -10.06
N GLY A 149 23.23 5.99 -10.17
CA GLY A 149 22.52 5.27 -9.12
C GLY A 149 21.08 5.75 -8.91
N GLN A 150 20.66 6.85 -9.53
CA GLN A 150 19.29 7.32 -9.41
C GLN A 150 18.33 6.48 -10.28
N PRO A 151 17.11 6.22 -9.80
CA PRO A 151 16.05 5.66 -10.63
C PRO A 151 15.68 6.62 -11.78
N ILE A 152 15.40 6.03 -12.94
CA ILE A 152 14.97 6.71 -14.15
C ILE A 152 13.59 6.21 -14.58
N ILE A 153 12.72 7.15 -14.94
CA ILE A 153 11.36 6.87 -15.43
C ILE A 153 11.11 7.62 -16.73
N GLY A 154 10.36 7.01 -17.64
CA GLY A 154 9.98 7.60 -18.91
C GLY A 154 9.24 6.61 -19.81
N THR A 155 8.67 7.11 -20.90
CA THR A 155 8.04 6.25 -21.93
C THR A 155 9.07 5.30 -22.53
N GLY A 156 8.75 4.01 -22.59
CA GLY A 156 9.67 3.00 -23.13
C GLY A 156 10.84 2.64 -22.21
N ILE A 157 10.85 3.09 -20.95
CA ILE A 157 11.82 2.65 -19.93
C ILE A 157 11.16 1.58 -19.04
N PRO A 158 11.78 0.40 -18.86
CA PRO A 158 11.27 -0.62 -17.95
C PRO A 158 11.22 -0.16 -16.50
N ALA A 159 10.42 -0.87 -15.72
CA ALA A 159 10.28 -0.62 -14.31
C ALA A 159 11.54 -0.94 -13.50
N GLY A 160 11.81 -0.16 -12.46
CA GLY A 160 12.98 -0.36 -11.58
C GLY A 160 14.32 -0.02 -12.24
N THR A 161 14.31 0.62 -13.41
CA THR A 161 15.52 1.01 -14.11
C THR A 161 16.25 2.13 -13.35
N THR A 162 17.57 1.99 -13.23
CA THR A 162 18.46 3.02 -12.65
C THR A 162 19.52 3.45 -13.66
N VAL A 163 20.07 4.64 -13.48
CA VAL A 163 21.22 5.11 -14.26
C VAL A 163 22.49 4.47 -13.71
N GLN A 164 23.18 3.69 -14.53
CA GLN A 164 24.43 3.00 -14.18
C GLN A 164 25.65 3.88 -14.42
N SER A 165 25.64 4.68 -15.48
CA SER A 165 26.71 5.61 -15.80
C SER A 165 26.22 6.73 -16.72
N VAL A 166 27.01 7.81 -16.79
CA VAL A 166 26.78 8.93 -17.70
C VAL A 166 28.05 9.21 -18.49
N SER A 167 27.91 9.66 -19.74
CA SER A 167 29.03 9.93 -20.64
C SER A 167 28.76 11.10 -21.58
N GLY A 168 29.78 11.52 -22.33
CA GLY A 168 29.68 12.67 -23.23
C GLY A 168 29.45 13.98 -22.47
N CYS A 169 30.20 14.17 -21.38
CA CYS A 169 30.03 15.29 -20.46
C CYS A 169 30.88 16.51 -20.84
N VAL A 170 30.24 17.69 -20.88
CA VAL A 170 30.90 18.99 -21.07
C VAL A 170 30.37 19.94 -20.00
N LEU A 171 31.27 20.55 -19.21
CA LEU A 171 30.91 21.47 -18.11
C LEU A 171 29.88 20.88 -17.12
N GLY A 172 29.97 19.57 -16.85
CA GLY A 172 29.08 18.86 -15.91
C GLY A 172 27.75 18.36 -16.51
N ASN A 173 27.44 18.72 -17.75
CA ASN A 173 26.26 18.24 -18.49
C ASN A 173 26.66 17.11 -19.44
N CYS A 174 26.04 15.95 -19.28
CA CYS A 174 26.28 14.72 -20.00
C CYS A 174 25.16 14.45 -21.02
N SER A 175 25.56 14.14 -22.24
CA SER A 175 24.65 13.90 -23.37
C SER A 175 24.18 12.45 -23.48
N GLN A 176 24.74 11.54 -22.67
CA GLN A 176 24.46 10.11 -22.71
C GLN A 176 24.39 9.52 -21.31
N ALA A 177 23.57 8.50 -21.15
CA ALA A 177 23.50 7.68 -19.95
C ALA A 177 23.28 6.19 -20.31
N ILE A 178 23.74 5.30 -19.44
CA ILE A 178 23.51 3.86 -19.54
C ILE A 178 22.54 3.47 -18.42
N MET A 179 21.47 2.78 -18.79
CA MET A 179 20.44 2.28 -17.89
C MET A 179 20.75 0.85 -17.41
N SER A 180 20.20 0.45 -16.26
CA SER A 180 20.33 -0.93 -15.75
C SER A 180 19.54 -1.96 -16.57
N ASN A 181 18.52 -1.50 -17.30
CA ASN A 181 17.64 -2.32 -18.12
C ASN A 181 17.49 -1.67 -19.50
N ALA A 182 17.37 -2.49 -20.54
CA ALA A 182 17.21 -2.02 -21.91
C ALA A 182 15.83 -1.40 -22.16
N GLY A 183 15.74 -0.38 -23.00
CA GLY A 183 14.47 0.24 -23.40
C GLY A 183 13.48 -0.77 -23.98
N SER A 184 12.21 -0.67 -23.59
CA SER A 184 11.13 -1.52 -24.09
C SER A 184 10.52 -1.03 -25.40
N ALA A 185 10.72 0.25 -25.73
CA ALA A 185 10.25 0.87 -26.97
C ALA A 185 11.23 1.94 -27.47
N THR A 186 11.22 2.19 -28.77
CA THR A 186 11.98 3.28 -29.38
C THR A 186 11.17 4.57 -29.32
N ASN A 187 11.71 5.59 -28.66
CA ASN A 187 11.10 6.93 -28.57
C ASN A 187 12.14 7.98 -28.91
N HIS A 188 11.82 8.83 -29.89
CA HIS A 188 12.60 10.01 -30.22
C HIS A 188 11.94 11.20 -29.53
N CYS A 189 12.73 12.03 -28.86
CA CYS A 189 12.25 13.18 -28.09
C CYS A 189 11.45 12.83 -26.82
N ALA A 190 11.74 11.70 -26.18
CA ALA A 190 11.17 11.34 -24.89
C ALA A 190 11.57 12.33 -23.80
N THR A 191 10.73 12.44 -22.78
CA THR A 191 11.07 13.11 -21.54
C THR A 191 11.26 12.06 -20.45
N VAL A 192 12.40 12.11 -19.78
CA VAL A 192 12.71 11.19 -18.68
C VAL A 192 12.87 11.99 -17.39
N THR A 193 12.46 11.39 -16.28
CA THR A 193 12.63 11.97 -14.95
C THR A 193 13.60 11.11 -14.14
N LEU A 194 14.50 11.78 -13.45
CA LEU A 194 15.64 11.23 -12.71
C LEU A 194 15.56 11.72 -11.26
N GLY A 195 15.82 10.83 -10.30
CA GLY A 195 16.28 11.28 -8.99
C GLY A 195 15.25 11.46 -7.86
N SER A 196 15.83 11.39 -6.65
CA SER A 196 15.28 11.49 -5.28
C SER A 196 13.90 10.88 -5.13
N LEU A 197 13.88 9.56 -5.26
CA LEU A 197 12.68 8.79 -5.08
C LEU A 197 12.70 8.14 -3.70
N THR A 198 11.71 8.50 -2.89
CA THR A 198 11.42 7.78 -1.66
C THR A 198 10.95 6.39 -2.06
N ASN A 199 11.73 5.38 -1.67
CA ASN A 199 11.36 3.99 -1.89
C ASN A 199 10.44 3.57 -0.75
N VAL A 200 9.17 3.31 -1.08
CA VAL A 200 8.19 2.76 -0.15
C VAL A 200 7.94 1.31 -0.51
N VAL A 201 8.39 0.40 0.34
CA VAL A 201 8.19 -1.03 0.17
C VAL A 201 7.17 -1.53 1.18
N TYR A 202 6.04 -2.03 0.69
CA TYR A 202 5.11 -2.81 1.48
C TYR A 202 5.49 -4.28 1.37
N SER A 203 5.65 -4.95 2.51
CA SER A 203 5.99 -6.38 2.57
C SER A 203 5.19 -7.09 3.64
N VAL A 204 4.78 -8.33 3.39
CA VAL A 204 4.20 -9.20 4.40
C VAL A 204 5.33 -9.98 5.07
N VAL A 205 5.51 -9.80 6.38
CA VAL A 205 6.52 -10.51 7.19
C VAL A 205 5.86 -11.01 8.46
N ASN A 206 5.88 -12.31 8.72
CA ASN A 206 5.24 -12.93 9.89
C ASN A 206 3.78 -12.47 10.07
N GLN A 207 3.01 -12.54 8.98
CA GLN A 207 1.61 -12.07 8.94
C GLN A 207 1.42 -10.58 9.27
N THR A 208 2.47 -9.77 9.25
CA THR A 208 2.39 -8.31 9.47
C THR A 208 2.74 -7.60 8.18
N ILE A 209 1.90 -6.66 7.76
CA ILE A 209 2.21 -5.76 6.65
C ILE A 209 3.09 -4.64 7.18
N ARG A 210 4.34 -4.64 6.71
CA ARG A 210 5.34 -3.62 7.02
C ARG A 210 5.47 -2.69 5.83
N ARG A 211 5.36 -1.39 6.11
CA ARG A 211 5.72 -0.32 5.18
C ARG A 211 7.12 0.16 5.54
N ARG A 212 8.07 0.01 4.64
CA ARG A 212 9.42 0.56 4.76
C ARG A 212 9.53 1.80 3.90
N GLU A 213 9.84 2.95 4.48
CA GLU A 213 10.09 4.20 3.77
C GLU A 213 11.50 4.67 4.10
N ASN A 214 12.38 4.75 3.11
CA ASN A 214 13.78 5.22 3.27
C ASN A 214 14.53 4.54 4.44
N GLY A 215 14.27 3.24 4.66
CA GLY A 215 14.88 2.44 5.73
C GLY A 215 14.10 2.42 7.05
N ALA A 216 13.22 3.40 7.31
CA ALA A 216 12.34 3.39 8.47
C ALA A 216 11.20 2.37 8.27
N ILE A 217 10.88 1.58 9.30
CA ILE A 217 9.86 0.53 9.23
C ILE A 217 8.66 0.93 10.07
N THR A 218 7.48 0.89 9.46
CA THR A 218 6.19 1.09 10.12
C THR A 218 5.33 -0.17 9.95
N ASN A 219 4.82 -0.71 11.05
CA ASN A 219 3.82 -1.78 11.00
C ASN A 219 2.46 -1.15 10.67
N VAL A 220 1.89 -1.51 9.53
CA VAL A 220 0.63 -0.91 9.03
C VAL A 220 -0.58 -1.78 9.42
N ALA A 221 -0.41 -3.10 9.37
CA ALA A 221 -1.45 -4.06 9.71
C ALA A 221 -0.83 -5.39 10.21
N ALA A 222 -1.53 -6.10 11.09
CA ALA A 222 -1.18 -7.42 11.60
C ALA A 222 -2.19 -8.48 11.10
N SER A 223 -1.85 -9.76 11.21
CA SER A 223 -2.68 -10.89 10.74
C SER A 223 -3.03 -10.87 9.25
N ALA A 224 -2.17 -10.34 8.39
CA ALA A 224 -2.34 -10.34 6.94
C ALA A 224 -1.68 -11.56 6.28
N ASP A 225 -2.36 -12.17 5.32
CA ASP A 225 -1.82 -13.33 4.58
C ASP A 225 -1.21 -12.87 3.24
N ASN A 226 -2.00 -12.16 2.44
CA ASN A 226 -1.59 -11.66 1.12
C ASN A 226 -1.86 -10.17 0.97
N LEU A 227 -0.97 -9.48 0.24
CA LEU A 227 -1.06 -8.05 -0.08
C LEU A 227 -1.58 -7.80 -1.51
N ILE A 228 -1.40 -8.79 -2.38
CA ILE A 228 -1.77 -8.77 -3.80
C ILE A 228 -2.48 -10.11 -4.10
N PRO A 229 -3.52 -10.14 -4.95
CA PRO A 229 -4.19 -11.40 -5.28
C PRO A 229 -3.24 -12.39 -6.00
N ALA A 230 -3.30 -13.67 -5.63
CA ALA A 230 -2.43 -14.73 -6.18
C ALA A 230 -2.57 -14.93 -7.71
N THR A 231 -3.66 -14.43 -8.30
CA THR A 231 -3.94 -14.48 -9.75
C THR A 231 -3.57 -13.21 -10.50
N SER A 232 -3.03 -12.18 -9.83
CA SER A 232 -2.60 -10.97 -10.54
C SER A 232 -1.43 -11.32 -11.45
N ASN A 233 -1.60 -11.13 -12.76
CA ASN A 233 -0.53 -11.27 -13.72
C ASN A 233 0.63 -10.36 -13.29
N ILE A 234 1.76 -10.97 -12.93
CA ILE A 234 2.81 -10.34 -12.12
C ILE A 234 3.77 -9.48 -12.95
N GLU A 235 3.53 -9.40 -14.24
CA GLU A 235 4.06 -8.34 -15.10
C GLU A 235 3.13 -7.13 -15.09
N LEU A 236 3.13 -6.38 -13.98
CA LEU A 236 2.71 -4.98 -13.99
C LEU A 236 3.84 -4.16 -14.64
N LEU A 237 4.14 -4.44 -15.91
CA LEU A 237 4.90 -3.59 -16.80
C LEU A 237 4.13 -2.27 -16.95
N ASN A 238 4.44 -1.27 -16.13
CA ASN A 238 3.98 0.11 -16.36
C ASN A 238 2.44 0.30 -16.48
N THR A 239 1.61 -0.49 -15.80
CA THR A 239 0.16 -0.27 -15.88
C THR A 239 -0.24 1.00 -15.12
N GLU A 240 -1.19 1.77 -15.66
CA GLU A 240 -1.69 3.04 -15.12
C GLU A 240 -2.38 2.93 -13.75
N PHE A 241 -2.50 1.71 -13.22
CA PHE A 241 -3.21 1.39 -12.00
C PHE A 241 -2.66 0.13 -11.34
N ILE A 242 -2.98 -0.02 -10.06
CA ILE A 242 -2.73 -1.20 -9.26
C ILE A 242 -4.04 -1.65 -8.66
N GLN A 243 -4.30 -2.94 -8.76
CA GLN A 243 -5.33 -3.61 -8.01
C GLN A 243 -4.68 -4.30 -6.81
N SER A 244 -5.04 -3.87 -5.61
CA SER A 244 -4.66 -4.54 -4.37
C SER A 244 -5.84 -5.33 -3.84
N THR A 245 -5.58 -6.55 -3.39
CA THR A 245 -6.50 -7.36 -2.62
C THR A 245 -5.75 -7.75 -1.37
N VAL A 246 -6.22 -7.25 -0.23
CA VAL A 246 -5.63 -7.62 1.04
C VAL A 246 -6.55 -8.64 1.69
N THR A 247 -5.99 -9.80 2.01
CA THR A 247 -6.68 -10.90 2.69
C THR A 247 -6.09 -11.03 4.08
N PHE A 248 -6.95 -11.00 5.09
CA PHE A 248 -6.53 -11.16 6.49
C PHE A 248 -6.88 -12.57 6.98
N LEU A 249 -6.07 -13.05 7.92
CA LEU A 249 -6.40 -14.22 8.72
C LEU A 249 -7.34 -13.74 9.83
N PRO A 250 -8.60 -14.21 9.86
CA PRO A 250 -9.56 -13.79 10.89
C PRO A 250 -9.12 -14.29 12.27
N ILE A 251 -9.09 -13.39 13.25
CA ILE A 251 -8.67 -13.68 14.64
C ILE A 251 -9.82 -14.34 15.44
N PHE A 252 -11.06 -14.19 14.98
CA PHE A 252 -12.27 -14.74 15.59
C PHE A 252 -12.48 -16.25 15.34
N ALA A 253 -11.59 -16.90 14.59
CA ALA A 253 -11.71 -18.31 14.26
C ALA A 253 -11.10 -19.21 15.36
N LYS A 254 -11.96 -19.68 16.28
CA LYS A 254 -11.67 -20.84 17.13
C LYS A 254 -12.32 -22.09 16.53
N GLY A 255 -11.58 -22.89 15.76
CA GLY A 255 -12.10 -24.18 15.29
C GLY A 255 -11.49 -24.77 14.01
N ASN A 256 -12.28 -25.67 13.41
CA ASN A 256 -11.95 -26.57 12.28
C ASN A 256 -11.44 -25.83 11.02
N PRO A 257 -10.46 -26.35 10.26
CA PRO A 257 -9.82 -25.61 9.17
C PRO A 257 -10.73 -25.13 8.03
N GLY A 258 -11.89 -25.77 7.83
CA GLY A 258 -12.84 -25.39 6.77
C GLY A 258 -13.49 -24.02 6.99
N PHE A 259 -13.65 -23.58 8.23
CA PHE A 259 -14.17 -22.26 8.57
C PHE A 259 -13.20 -21.14 8.12
N TYR A 260 -11.88 -21.35 8.15
CA TYR A 260 -10.97 -20.28 7.72
C TYR A 260 -11.20 -19.79 6.28
N ASN A 261 -11.74 -20.61 5.38
CA ASN A 261 -11.96 -20.21 3.97
C ASN A 261 -13.18 -19.31 3.77
N ASP A 262 -14.29 -19.59 4.46
CA ASP A 262 -15.52 -18.79 4.35
C ASP A 262 -15.37 -17.46 5.09
N GLU A 263 -14.70 -17.44 6.25
CA GLU A 263 -14.35 -16.21 6.97
C GLU A 263 -13.29 -15.36 6.26
N ARG A 264 -12.37 -15.98 5.49
CA ARG A 264 -11.45 -15.24 4.59
C ARG A 264 -12.23 -14.46 3.54
N ALA A 265 -13.28 -15.03 2.96
CA ALA A 265 -14.12 -14.35 1.99
C ALA A 265 -14.86 -13.14 2.60
N GLY A 266 -15.25 -13.21 3.88
CA GLY A 266 -15.89 -12.11 4.60
C GLY A 266 -14.97 -10.96 5.00
N THR A 267 -13.65 -11.11 4.89
CA THR A 267 -12.64 -10.11 5.30
C THR A 267 -11.78 -9.60 4.15
N THR A 268 -12.13 -9.96 2.91
CA THR A 268 -11.40 -9.47 1.73
C THR A 268 -11.79 -8.03 1.40
N VAL A 269 -10.79 -7.15 1.27
CA VAL A 269 -10.99 -5.80 0.75
C VAL A 269 -10.27 -5.65 -0.57
N PHE A 270 -11.00 -5.13 -1.56
CA PHE A 270 -10.51 -4.83 -2.88
C PHE A 270 -10.33 -3.32 -3.03
N SER A 271 -9.19 -2.91 -3.58
CA SER A 271 -8.97 -1.52 -3.93
C SER A 271 -8.25 -1.43 -5.27
N LEU A 272 -8.73 -0.51 -6.10
CA LEU A 272 -8.08 -0.15 -7.35
C LEU A 272 -7.60 1.29 -7.26
N SER A 273 -6.30 1.50 -7.43
CA SER A 273 -5.65 2.80 -7.31
C SER A 273 -4.89 3.13 -8.58
N TYR A 274 -5.13 4.32 -9.13
CA TYR A 274 -4.48 4.79 -10.35
C TYR A 274 -3.21 5.60 -10.05
N LEU A 275 -2.19 5.42 -10.88
CA LEU A 275 -0.95 6.20 -10.90
C LEU A 275 -1.22 7.59 -11.48
N ARG A 276 -1.63 8.54 -10.64
CA ARG A 276 -2.00 9.89 -11.07
C ARG A 276 -0.81 10.67 -11.64
N ASN A 277 0.40 10.46 -11.12
CA ASN A 277 1.58 11.19 -11.56
C ASN A 277 2.11 10.74 -12.93
N ARG A 278 1.90 9.48 -13.33
CA ARG A 278 2.28 8.99 -14.67
C ARG A 278 1.46 9.66 -15.78
N ARG A 279 0.15 9.82 -15.60
CA ARG A 279 -0.74 10.47 -16.60
C ARG A 279 -0.39 11.93 -16.93
N ARG A 280 0.43 12.59 -16.12
CA ARG A 280 0.89 13.97 -16.40
C ARG A 280 2.12 14.03 -17.31
N GLY A 281 2.87 12.93 -17.44
CA GLY A 281 4.12 12.87 -18.22
C GLY A 281 3.96 12.48 -19.69
N ASP A 282 2.98 11.63 -20.02
CA ASP A 282 3.00 10.89 -21.28
C ASP A 282 1.74 11.13 -22.14
N GLY A 283 1.69 12.29 -22.79
CA GLY A 283 0.73 12.53 -23.86
C GLY A 283 1.11 13.74 -24.68
#